data_AF-A0A0B7I2W6-F1
#
_entry.id   AF-A0A0B7I2W6-F1
#
_cell.length_a   1.000
_cell.length_b   1.000
_cell.length_c   1.000
_cell.angle_alpha   90.00
_cell.angle_beta   90.00
_cell.angle_gamma   90.00
#
_symmetry.space_group_name_H-M   'P 1'
#
loop_
_entity.id
_entity.type
_entity.pdbx_description
1 polymer ?
#
loop_
_entity_poly.entity_id
_entity_poly.type
_entity_poly.pdbx_seq_one_letter_code
_entity_poly.pdbx_strand_id
1 'polypeptide(L)'
;MSLIFNWLFDQYKGVATHWIVLEVIGVIFGLLSVFFAKKRNIWVYPTGIVSTVIFVYLLWEFRLFGDMMINGYYTVMSVYGWVLWAQNSQDQVHVEVSVMNSKDWVISLGLALFSLILVTTVYFFKPYINNSFSMEGVSLGFEFFSLLDGVDIITTAIFLVGNVADGTTKD
;
A
#
# COMPACT_ATOMS: atom_id res chain seq x y z
N MET A 1 18.31 31.95 -0.90
CA MET A 1 17.39 30.80 -1.06
C MET A 1 16.26 30.97 -0.05
N SER A 2 14.99 30.89 -0.48
CA SER A 2 13.84 31.12 0.42
C SER A 2 13.69 29.96 1.42
N LEU A 3 13.12 30.25 2.61
CA LEU A 3 12.86 29.26 3.66
C LEU A 3 12.04 28.07 3.14
N ILE A 4 11.04 28.36 2.28
CA ILE A 4 10.17 27.36 1.64
C ILE A 4 10.96 26.44 0.71
N PHE A 5 11.91 27.01 -0.06
CA PHE A 5 12.73 26.23 -0.98
C PHE A 5 13.62 25.25 -0.22
N ASN A 6 14.28 25.71 0.84
CA ASN A 6 15.10 24.83 1.67
C ASN A 6 14.22 23.74 2.31
N TRP A 7 13.08 24.08 2.90
CA TRP A 7 12.17 23.10 3.48
C TRP A 7 11.75 21.99 2.50
N LEU A 8 11.53 22.32 1.22
CA LEU A 8 11.10 21.36 0.20
C LEU A 8 12.24 20.48 -0.33
N PHE A 9 13.46 21.02 -0.45
CA PHE A 9 14.59 20.30 -1.04
C PHE A 9 15.57 19.71 -0.01
N ASP A 10 15.46 20.09 1.27
CA ASP A 10 16.34 19.60 2.32
C ASP A 10 16.15 18.10 2.57
N GLN A 11 14.96 17.54 2.31
CA GLN A 11 14.70 16.09 2.43
C GLN A 11 15.48 15.25 1.40
N TYR A 12 15.83 15.85 0.26
CA TYR A 12 16.62 15.21 -0.79
C TYR A 12 18.13 15.36 -0.58
N LYS A 13 18.57 16.16 0.40
CA LYS A 13 20.01 16.36 0.68
C LYS A 13 20.60 15.08 1.27
N GLY A 14 21.56 14.50 0.55
CA GLY A 14 22.25 13.27 0.96
C GLY A 14 21.58 11.98 0.49
N VAL A 15 20.45 12.07 -0.23
CA VAL A 15 19.81 10.92 -0.89
C VAL A 15 20.53 10.63 -2.21
N ALA A 16 20.84 9.36 -2.47
CA ALA A 16 21.50 8.97 -3.71
C ALA A 16 20.60 9.22 -4.92
N THR A 17 21.19 9.68 -6.03
CA THR A 17 20.45 10.11 -7.23
C THR A 17 19.54 9.01 -7.80
N HIS A 18 19.92 7.74 -7.68
CA HIS A 18 19.10 6.64 -8.18
C HIS A 18 17.75 6.51 -7.48
N TRP A 19 17.67 6.81 -6.17
CA TRP A 19 16.41 6.80 -5.43
C TRP A 19 15.45 7.89 -5.93
N ILE A 20 15.98 9.09 -6.16
CA ILE A 20 15.20 10.23 -6.69
C ILE A 20 14.69 9.91 -8.10
N VAL A 21 15.54 9.31 -8.95
CA VAL A 21 15.14 8.91 -10.30
C VAL A 21 14.03 7.86 -10.25
N LEU A 22 14.13 6.86 -9.37
CA LEU A 22 13.07 5.86 -9.19
C LEU A 22 11.76 6.50 -8.71
N GLU A 23 11.81 7.40 -7.73
CA GLU A 23 10.64 8.13 -7.25
C GLU A 23 9.96 8.91 -8.37
N VAL A 24 10.72 9.65 -9.17
CA VAL A 24 10.19 10.41 -10.32
C VAL A 24 9.55 9.48 -11.34
N ILE A 25 10.18 8.34 -11.66
CA ILE A 25 9.60 7.33 -12.55
C ILE A 25 8.28 6.81 -11.97
N GLY A 26 8.26 6.44 -10.69
CA GLY A 26 7.06 6.00 -9.97
C GLY A 26 5.92 7.02 -10.09
N VAL A 27 6.19 8.29 -9.79
CA VAL A 27 5.22 9.39 -9.90
C VAL A 27 4.69 9.52 -11.33
N ILE A 28 5.56 9.47 -12.35
CA ILE A 28 5.13 9.56 -13.75
C ILE A 28 4.20 8.39 -14.12
N PHE A 29 4.53 7.16 -13.73
CA PHE A 29 3.67 6.00 -13.96
C PHE A 29 2.33 6.10 -13.22
N GLY A 30 2.34 6.64 -11.99
CA GLY A 30 1.12 6.92 -11.24
C GLY A 30 0.22 7.95 -11.94
N LEU A 31 0.80 9.04 -12.45
CA LEU A 31 0.06 10.05 -13.23
C LEU A 31 -0.46 9.47 -14.56
N LEU A 32 0.32 8.63 -15.22
CA LEU A 32 -0.11 7.91 -16.44
C LEU A 32 -1.29 6.99 -16.14
N SER A 33 -1.29 6.29 -15.01
CA SER A 33 -2.41 5.46 -14.58
C SER A 33 -3.68 6.30 -14.46
N VAL A 34 -3.66 7.43 -13.73
CA VAL A 34 -4.81 8.33 -13.62
C VAL A 34 -5.30 8.83 -14.98
N PHE A 35 -4.37 9.14 -15.87
CA PHE A 35 -4.71 9.56 -17.23
C PHE A 35 -5.39 8.44 -18.04
N PHE A 36 -4.93 7.20 -17.93
CA PHE A 36 -5.57 6.03 -18.57
C PHE A 36 -6.92 5.68 -17.93
N ALA A 37 -7.06 5.88 -16.61
CA ALA A 37 -8.33 5.73 -15.91
C ALA A 37 -9.39 6.65 -16.50
N LYS A 38 -9.05 7.93 -16.72
CA LYS A 38 -9.92 8.90 -17.39
C LYS A 38 -10.33 8.46 -18.80
N LYS A 39 -9.42 7.81 -19.52
CA LYS A 39 -9.67 7.29 -20.87
C LYS A 39 -10.38 5.93 -20.90
N ARG A 40 -10.76 5.36 -19.74
CA ARG A 40 -11.32 4.00 -19.59
C ARG A 40 -10.47 2.94 -20.30
N ASN A 41 -9.16 3.12 -20.30
CA ASN A 41 -8.22 2.23 -20.99
C ASN A 41 -7.64 1.20 -20.01
N ILE A 42 -7.49 -0.06 -20.44
CA ILE A 42 -6.92 -1.15 -19.63
C ILE A 42 -5.51 -0.84 -19.14
N TRP A 43 -4.77 0.02 -19.85
CA TRP A 43 -3.43 0.47 -19.48
C TRP A 43 -3.35 1.17 -18.11
N VAL A 44 -4.50 1.54 -17.51
CA VAL A 44 -4.59 2.01 -16.12
C VAL A 44 -3.97 1.02 -15.14
N TYR A 45 -4.20 -0.28 -15.33
CA TYR A 45 -3.74 -1.29 -14.39
C TYR A 45 -2.24 -1.56 -14.50
N PRO A 46 -1.65 -1.85 -15.68
CA PRO A 46 -0.21 -2.04 -15.81
C PRO A 46 0.60 -0.84 -15.32
N THR A 47 0.16 0.38 -15.65
CA THR A 47 0.88 1.60 -15.25
C THR A 47 0.75 1.86 -13.74
N GLY A 48 -0.43 1.55 -13.16
CA GLY A 48 -0.64 1.60 -11.71
C GLY A 48 0.24 0.59 -10.97
N ILE A 49 0.30 -0.66 -11.44
CA ILE A 49 1.13 -1.72 -10.87
C ILE A 49 2.61 -1.33 -10.88
N VAL A 50 3.12 -0.81 -12.01
CA VAL A 50 4.52 -0.36 -12.10
C VAL A 50 4.79 0.75 -11.07
N SER A 51 3.88 1.73 -10.96
CA SER A 51 4.00 2.80 -9.97
C SER A 51 4.05 2.26 -8.55
N THR A 52 3.08 1.45 -8.14
CA THR A 52 2.96 0.97 -6.77
C THR A 52 4.09 0.03 -6.40
N VAL A 53 4.58 -0.81 -7.32
CA VAL A 53 5.75 -1.68 -7.09
C VAL A 53 7.02 -0.85 -6.87
N ILE A 54 7.23 0.22 -7.65
CA ILE A 54 8.37 1.13 -7.43
C ILE A 54 8.28 1.77 -6.04
N PHE A 55 7.09 2.22 -5.62
CA PHE A 55 6.89 2.78 -4.28
C PHE A 55 7.08 1.74 -3.17
N VAL A 56 6.63 0.50 -3.33
CA VAL A 56 6.91 -0.59 -2.37
C VAL A 56 8.42 -0.74 -2.19
N TYR A 57 9.19 -0.74 -3.28
CA TYR A 57 10.64 -0.86 -3.22
C TYR A 57 11.32 0.34 -2.54
N LEU A 58 10.89 1.58 -2.87
CA LEU A 58 11.40 2.79 -2.22
C LEU A 58 11.12 2.78 -0.72
N LEU A 59 9.87 2.51 -0.33
CA LEU A 59 9.43 2.56 1.06
C LEU A 59 10.07 1.45 1.91
N TRP A 60 10.40 0.32 1.31
CA TRP A 60 11.21 -0.72 1.94
C TRP A 60 12.60 -0.21 2.33
N GLU A 61 13.30 0.49 1.43
CA GLU A 61 14.63 1.05 1.72
C GLU A 61 14.56 2.10 2.84
N PHE A 62 13.56 2.99 2.77
CA PHE A 62 13.35 4.04 3.78
C PHE A 62 12.71 3.53 5.08
N ARG A 63 12.46 2.22 5.22
CA ARG A 63 11.89 1.58 6.41
C ARG A 63 10.50 2.11 6.82
N LEU A 64 9.73 2.57 5.84
CA LEU A 64 8.36 3.06 5.99
C LEU A 64 7.37 1.92 5.72
N PHE A 65 7.20 1.03 6.69
CA PHE A 65 6.48 -0.23 6.49
C PHE A 65 4.96 -0.05 6.30
N GLY A 66 4.32 0.92 6.95
CA GLY A 66 2.87 1.18 6.77
C GLY A 66 2.53 1.62 5.35
N ASP A 67 3.17 2.69 4.89
CA ASP A 67 3.03 3.17 3.51
C ASP A 67 3.39 2.10 2.48
N MET A 68 4.40 1.27 2.78
CA MET A 68 4.78 0.14 1.91
C MET A 68 3.65 -0.89 1.81
N MET A 69 3.02 -1.26 2.93
CA MET A 69 1.91 -2.21 2.92
C MET A 69 0.70 -1.66 2.16
N ILE A 70 0.42 -0.36 2.29
CA ILE A 70 -0.65 0.30 1.52
C ILE A 70 -0.36 0.23 0.01
N ASN A 71 0.86 0.53 -0.42
CA ASN A 71 1.26 0.39 -1.82
C ASN A 71 1.24 -1.07 -2.30
N GLY A 72 1.60 -2.02 -1.44
CA GLY A 72 1.47 -3.45 -1.70
C GLY A 72 0.01 -3.86 -1.94
N TYR A 73 -0.90 -3.40 -1.07
CA TYR A 73 -2.34 -3.59 -1.24
C TYR A 73 -2.83 -3.04 -2.58
N TYR A 74 -2.47 -1.81 -2.93
CA TYR A 74 -2.85 -1.23 -4.22
C TYR A 74 -2.31 -2.00 -5.41
N THR A 75 -1.12 -2.60 -5.30
CA THR A 75 -0.55 -3.48 -6.33
C THR A 75 -1.44 -4.70 -6.53
N VAL A 76 -1.79 -5.40 -5.45
CA VAL A 76 -2.65 -6.61 -5.50
C VAL A 76 -4.04 -6.27 -6.05
N MET A 77 -4.64 -5.18 -5.57
CA MET A 77 -5.95 -4.73 -6.06
C MET A 77 -5.91 -4.32 -7.53
N SER A 78 -4.82 -3.70 -7.98
CA SER A 78 -4.64 -3.36 -9.41
C SER A 78 -4.50 -4.60 -10.28
N VAL A 79 -3.82 -5.65 -9.81
CA VAL A 79 -3.76 -6.95 -10.50
C VAL A 79 -5.13 -7.60 -10.55
N TYR A 80 -5.86 -7.62 -9.44
CA TYR A 80 -7.23 -8.15 -9.39
C TYR A 80 -8.16 -7.40 -10.36
N GLY A 81 -8.14 -6.07 -10.33
CA GLY A 81 -8.90 -5.23 -11.25
C GLY A 81 -8.53 -5.48 -12.72
N TRP A 82 -7.25 -5.71 -13.01
CA TRP A 82 -6.79 -6.03 -14.36
C TRP A 82 -7.37 -7.36 -14.86
N VAL A 83 -7.32 -8.40 -14.03
CA VAL A 83 -7.87 -9.73 -14.34
C VAL A 83 -9.38 -9.65 -14.54
N LEU A 84 -10.09 -8.96 -13.65
CA LEU A 84 -11.55 -8.81 -13.73
C LEU A 84 -11.98 -8.03 -14.99
N TRP A 85 -11.24 -6.98 -15.34
CA TRP A 85 -11.49 -6.19 -16.54
C TRP A 85 -11.22 -7.01 -17.83
N ALA A 86 -10.15 -7.81 -17.83
CA ALA A 86 -9.83 -8.70 -18.95
C ALA A 86 -10.90 -9.78 -19.17
N GLN A 87 -11.52 -10.28 -18.09
CA GLN A 87 -12.59 -11.28 -18.16
C GLN A 87 -13.94 -10.69 -18.57
N ASN A 88 -14.27 -9.46 -18.14
CA ASN A 88 -15.57 -8.82 -18.36
C ASN A 88 -15.58 -7.76 -19.46
N SER A 89 -14.66 -7.83 -20.43
CA SER A 89 -14.52 -6.83 -21.50
C SER A 89 -15.74 -6.69 -22.45
N GLN A 90 -16.79 -7.51 -22.31
CA GLN A 90 -17.98 -7.48 -23.17
C GLN A 90 -19.31 -7.19 -22.45
N ASP A 91 -19.41 -7.33 -21.12
CA ASP A 91 -20.69 -7.14 -20.43
C ASP A 91 -20.63 -5.98 -19.43
N GLN A 92 -21.66 -5.14 -19.49
CA GLN A 92 -21.84 -4.04 -18.56
C GLN A 92 -22.04 -4.60 -17.17
N VAL A 93 -20.95 -4.69 -16.39
CA VAL A 93 -21.00 -4.96 -14.96
C VAL A 93 -21.74 -3.81 -14.30
N HIS A 94 -23.07 -3.93 -14.20
CA HIS A 94 -23.84 -3.21 -13.21
C HIS A 94 -23.34 -3.72 -11.87
N VAL A 95 -22.58 -2.89 -11.16
CA VAL A 95 -22.25 -3.13 -9.76
C VAL A 95 -23.56 -2.96 -9.00
N GLU A 96 -24.30 -4.04 -8.78
CA GLU A 96 -25.44 -4.00 -7.89
C GLU A 96 -24.93 -3.69 -6.47
N VAL A 97 -25.52 -2.67 -5.85
CA VAL A 97 -25.22 -2.31 -4.47
C VAL A 97 -25.90 -3.37 -3.59
N SER A 98 -25.15 -4.38 -3.19
CA SER A 98 -25.61 -5.43 -2.28
C SER A 98 -25.66 -4.88 -0.83
N VAL A 99 -26.68 -5.31 -0.07
CA VAL A 99 -26.91 -4.86 1.31
C VAL A 99 -26.31 -5.89 2.25
N MET A 100 -25.39 -5.44 3.10
CA MET A 100 -24.58 -6.30 3.96
C MET A 100 -25.42 -7.20 4.87
N ASN A 101 -25.25 -8.53 4.75
CA ASN A 101 -25.90 -9.52 5.59
C ASN A 101 -25.12 -9.73 6.91
N SER A 102 -25.74 -10.32 7.92
CA SER A 102 -25.11 -10.60 9.22
C SER A 102 -23.90 -11.54 9.12
N LYS A 103 -23.82 -12.35 8.05
CA LYS A 103 -22.66 -13.23 7.76
C LYS A 103 -21.47 -12.44 7.20
N ASP A 104 -21.73 -11.42 6.41
CA ASP A 104 -20.69 -10.56 5.80
C ASP A 104 -20.03 -9.69 6.86
N TRP A 105 -20.76 -9.36 7.93
CA TRP A 105 -20.20 -8.72 9.13
C TRP A 105 -19.14 -9.58 9.82
N VAL A 106 -19.35 -10.89 9.91
CA VAL A 106 -18.39 -11.82 10.53
C VAL A 106 -17.16 -12.00 9.63
N ILE A 107 -17.37 -12.08 8.31
CA ILE A 107 -16.28 -12.17 7.32
C ILE A 107 -15.46 -10.87 7.33
N SER A 108 -16.12 -9.71 7.34
CA SER A 108 -15.48 -8.39 7.44
C SER A 108 -14.68 -8.25 8.74
N LEU A 109 -15.23 -8.72 9.86
CA LEU A 109 -14.52 -8.74 11.14
C LEU A 109 -13.32 -9.69 11.13
N GLY A 110 -13.43 -10.85 10.48
CA GLY A 110 -12.32 -11.79 10.29
C GLY A 110 -11.19 -11.20 9.44
N LEU A 111 -11.53 -10.54 8.33
CA LEU A 111 -10.57 -9.83 7.47
C LEU A 111 -9.93 -8.64 8.18
N ALA A 112 -10.72 -7.92 8.99
CA ALA A 112 -10.24 -6.84 9.84
C ALA A 112 -9.16 -7.34 10.82
N LEU A 113 -9.47 -8.39 11.58
CA LEU A 113 -8.53 -9.00 12.52
C LEU A 113 -7.29 -9.58 11.81
N PHE A 114 -7.48 -10.20 10.65
CA PHE A 114 -6.38 -10.71 9.84
C PHE A 114 -5.43 -9.59 9.39
N SER A 115 -5.97 -8.48 8.87
CA SER A 115 -5.15 -7.33 8.47
C SER A 115 -4.40 -6.72 9.64
N LEU A 116 -5.04 -6.61 10.81
CA LEU A 116 -4.41 -6.09 12.03
C LEU A 116 -3.26 -6.99 12.50
N ILE A 117 -3.47 -8.32 12.48
CA ILE A 117 -2.42 -9.30 12.79
C ILE A 117 -1.27 -9.22 11.79
N LEU A 118 -1.58 -9.14 10.48
CA LEU A 118 -0.58 -9.06 9.42
C LEU A 118 0.31 -7.82 9.61
N VAL A 119 -0.30 -6.64 9.75
CA VAL A 119 0.40 -5.36 9.95
C VAL A 119 1.25 -5.40 11.22
N THR A 120 0.69 -5.89 12.33
CA THR A 120 1.41 -6.05 13.60
C THR A 120 2.60 -7.01 13.45
N THR A 121 2.45 -8.08 12.67
CA THR A 121 3.51 -9.07 12.42
C THR A 121 4.67 -8.43 11.66
N VAL A 122 4.39 -7.65 10.60
CA VAL A 122 5.44 -6.92 9.85
C VAL A 122 6.22 -6.00 10.77
N TYR A 123 5.53 -5.26 11.63
CA TYR A 123 6.15 -4.37 12.60
C TYR A 123 6.90 -5.10 13.72
N PHE A 124 6.43 -6.29 14.13
CA PHE A 124 7.15 -7.14 15.08
C PHE A 124 8.49 -7.60 14.51
N PHE A 125 8.57 -7.89 13.22
CA PHE A 125 9.82 -8.25 12.54
C PHE A 125 10.67 -7.05 12.13
N LYS A 126 10.20 -5.80 12.31
CA LYS A 126 10.96 -4.58 11.98
C LYS A 126 12.41 -4.59 12.50
N PRO A 127 12.72 -4.97 13.75
CA PRO A 127 14.10 -5.02 14.24
C PRO A 127 14.97 -6.03 13.47
N TYR A 128 14.39 -7.17 13.10
CA TYR A 128 15.05 -8.21 12.31
C TYR A 128 15.29 -7.76 10.86
N ILE A 129 14.29 -7.12 10.24
CA ILE A 129 14.42 -6.60 8.87
C ILE A 129 15.45 -5.45 8.85
N ASN A 130 15.47 -4.60 9.88
CA ASN A 130 16.43 -3.51 10.00
C ASN A 130 17.86 -4.03 10.17
N ASN A 131 18.05 -5.17 10.83
CA ASN A 131 19.35 -5.82 10.99
C ASN A 131 19.73 -6.73 9.79
N SER A 132 19.30 -6.38 8.58
CA SER A 132 19.61 -7.12 7.34
C SER A 132 19.32 -8.62 7.42
N PHE A 133 18.21 -9.00 8.09
CA PHE A 133 17.81 -10.39 8.28
C PHE A 133 18.76 -11.23 9.16
N SER A 134 19.57 -10.58 10.02
CA SER A 134 20.37 -11.23 11.05
C SER A 134 19.66 -11.21 12.42
N MET A 135 19.58 -12.38 13.06
CA MET A 135 19.08 -12.51 14.45
C MET A 135 20.16 -12.21 15.49
N GLU A 136 21.39 -11.92 15.06
CA GLU A 136 22.52 -11.69 15.95
C GLU A 136 22.38 -10.33 16.65
N GLY A 137 22.20 -10.35 17.97
CA GLY A 137 22.01 -9.13 18.80
C GLY A 137 20.61 -8.52 18.74
N VAL A 138 19.63 -9.19 18.12
CA VAL A 138 18.25 -8.69 18.00
C VAL A 138 17.35 -9.39 19.01
N SER A 139 16.78 -8.63 19.94
CA SER A 139 15.63 -9.07 20.73
C SER A 139 14.35 -8.63 20.06
N LEU A 140 13.47 -9.59 19.79
CA LEU A 140 12.12 -9.32 19.32
C LEU A 140 11.23 -9.06 20.53
N GLY A 141 10.59 -7.90 20.59
CA GLY A 141 9.73 -7.54 21.71
C GLY A 141 8.96 -6.26 21.44
N PHE A 142 7.79 -6.14 22.07
CA PHE A 142 6.97 -4.92 22.03
C PHE A 142 7.66 -3.73 22.71
N GLU A 143 8.78 -3.94 23.41
CA GLU A 143 9.59 -2.87 24.02
C GLU A 143 10.27 -1.97 22.98
N PHE A 144 10.42 -2.43 21.73
CA PHE A 144 11.01 -1.64 20.63
C PHE A 144 9.98 -0.89 19.79
N PHE A 145 8.69 -1.00 20.13
CA PHE A 145 7.65 -0.23 19.45
C PHE A 145 7.76 1.25 19.83
N SER A 146 8.02 2.08 18.83
CA SER A 146 7.83 3.52 19.01
C SER A 146 6.35 3.87 18.92
N LEU A 147 5.98 5.03 19.48
CA LEU A 147 4.61 5.55 19.33
C LEU A 147 4.24 5.75 17.85
N LEU A 148 5.22 6.09 17.01
CA LEU A 148 5.04 6.24 15.56
C LEU A 148 4.66 4.90 14.91
N ASP A 149 5.29 3.80 15.32
CA ASP A 149 4.96 2.46 14.83
C ASP A 149 3.53 2.07 15.19
N GLY A 150 3.11 2.37 16.43
CA GLY A 150 1.74 2.12 16.89
C GLY A 150 0.70 2.90 16.08
N VAL A 151 0.96 4.20 15.81
CA VAL A 151 0.08 5.02 14.98
C VAL A 151 0.01 4.50 13.55
N ASP A 152 1.15 4.10 12.97
CA ASP A 152 1.20 3.61 11.59
C ASP A 152 0.48 2.27 11.43
N ILE A 153 0.61 1.38 12.42
CA ILE A 153 -0.13 0.12 12.47
C ILE A 153 -1.63 0.34 12.54
N ILE A 154 -2.09 1.24 13.42
CA ILE A 154 -3.51 1.53 13.58
C ILE A 154 -4.08 2.14 12.31
N THR A 155 -3.40 3.14 11.75
CA THR A 155 -3.85 3.83 10.54
C THR A 155 -3.85 2.91 9.32
N THR A 156 -2.80 2.09 9.14
CA THR A 156 -2.74 1.10 8.06
C THR A 156 -3.80 0.01 8.23
N ALA A 157 -4.01 -0.51 9.45
CA ALA A 157 -5.04 -1.50 9.71
C ALA A 157 -6.43 -0.94 9.38
N ILE A 158 -6.78 0.26 9.89
CA ILE A 158 -8.07 0.92 9.59
C ILE A 158 -8.26 1.10 8.08
N PHE A 159 -7.21 1.54 7.38
CA PHE A 159 -7.25 1.71 5.93
C PHE A 159 -7.56 0.40 5.20
N LEU A 160 -6.86 -0.68 5.55
CA LEU A 160 -7.07 -1.99 4.93
C LEU A 160 -8.45 -2.56 5.25
N VAL A 161 -8.90 -2.46 6.50
CA VAL A 161 -10.25 -2.90 6.91
C VAL A 161 -11.31 -2.16 6.12
N GLY A 162 -11.21 -0.83 6.03
CA GLY A 162 -12.20 -0.01 5.33
C GLY A 162 -12.35 -0.39 3.86
N ASN A 163 -11.24 -0.59 3.15
CA ASN A 163 -11.28 -0.95 1.73
C ASN A 163 -11.70 -2.41 1.50
N VAL A 164 -11.33 -3.32 2.39
CA VAL A 164 -11.73 -4.73 2.28
C VAL A 164 -13.22 -4.91 2.58
N ALA A 165 -13.74 -4.25 3.62
CA ALA A 165 -15.16 -4.29 3.96
C ALA A 165 -16.04 -3.73 2.82
N ASP A 166 -15.61 -2.66 2.15
CA ASP A 166 -16.30 -2.10 0.96
C ASP A 166 -16.22 -3.01 -0.28
N GLY A 167 -15.22 -3.90 -0.33
CA GLY A 167 -15.07 -4.89 -1.39
C GLY A 167 -15.98 -6.12 -1.21
N THR A 168 -16.23 -6.54 0.02
CA THR A 168 -17.02 -7.76 0.35
C THR A 168 -18.54 -7.55 0.32
N THR A 169 -19.02 -6.33 0.26
CA THR A 169 -20.45 -5.99 0.21
C THR A 169 -21.03 -6.02 -1.21
N LYS A 170 -20.34 -6.65 -2.17
CA LYS A 170 -20.69 -6.65 -3.60
C LYS A 170 -21.22 -7.97 -4.14
N ASP A 171 -21.39 -8.98 -3.29
CA ASP A 171 -22.01 -10.26 -3.65
C ASP A 171 -23.47 -10.35 -3.16
#